data_AF-A0A7C2XZP5-F1
#
_entry.id   AF-A0A7C2XZP5-F1
#
_cell.length_a   1.000
_cell.length_b   1.000
_cell.length_c   1.000
_cell.angle_alpha   90.00
_cell.angle_beta   90.00
_cell.angle_gamma   90.00
#
_symmetry.space_group_name_H-M   'P 1'
#
loop_
_entity.id
_entity.type
_entity.pdbx_description
1 polymer ?
#
loop_
_entity_poly.entity_id
_entity_poly.type
_entity_poly.pdbx_seq_one_letter_code
_entity_poly.pdbx_strand_id
1 'polypeptide(L)'
;MVELRDVIARVMRGYGFRLEKREPKEYLFFEKDGINIIVGIFKKDVTADDVLKFYRDLEMYAGAKNMICTKNISEDAKRQAQKLNISITDLDDLARDLGFFFLNLIEENNEEMIRELLDMDIEVENEEEEKMEETVPIFLEDSRVGEKRVVMPVLTKEDAVLRARRTVQGFNT
;
A
#
# COMPACT_ATOMS: atom_id res chain seq x y z
N MET A 1 -8.87 -1.40 -16.27
CA MET A 1 -8.64 -1.05 -14.85
C MET A 1 -9.22 -2.15 -13.99
N VAL A 2 -8.36 -2.95 -13.33
CA VAL A 2 -8.77 -4.06 -12.44
C VAL A 2 -8.56 -3.59 -11.00
N GLU A 3 -9.61 -3.60 -10.19
CA GLU A 3 -9.49 -3.23 -8.77
C GLU A 3 -8.91 -4.39 -7.97
N LEU A 4 -8.11 -4.10 -6.93
CA LEU A 4 -7.59 -5.11 -5.99
C LEU A 4 -8.71 -5.97 -5.39
N ARG A 5 -9.88 -5.36 -5.19
CA ARG A 5 -11.12 -6.03 -4.77
C ARG A 5 -11.51 -7.19 -5.69
N ASP A 6 -11.40 -6.98 -7.00
CA ASP A 6 -11.77 -7.98 -8.00
C ASP A 6 -10.75 -9.10 -8.06
N VAL A 7 -9.46 -8.78 -7.93
CA VAL A 7 -8.38 -9.78 -7.85
C VAL A 7 -8.60 -10.71 -6.65
N ILE A 8 -8.83 -10.14 -5.46
CA ILE A 8 -9.10 -10.93 -4.25
C ILE A 8 -10.35 -11.80 -4.43
N ALA A 9 -11.42 -11.24 -5.01
CA ALA A 9 -12.64 -12.00 -5.25
C ALA A 9 -12.42 -13.18 -6.21
N ARG A 10 -11.59 -13.01 -7.25
CA ARG A 10 -11.23 -14.07 -8.19
C ARG A 10 -10.40 -15.16 -7.53
N VAL A 11 -9.39 -14.79 -6.76
CA VAL A 11 -8.52 -15.74 -6.04
C VAL A 11 -9.34 -16.58 -5.06
N MET A 12 -10.17 -15.92 -4.26
CA MET A 12 -11.07 -16.60 -3.32
C MET A 12 -12.04 -17.54 -4.04
N ARG A 13 -12.56 -17.14 -5.21
CA ARG A 13 -13.38 -18.01 -6.05
C ARG A 13 -12.61 -19.21 -6.58
N GLY A 14 -11.34 -19.05 -6.95
CA GLY A 14 -10.45 -20.15 -7.34
C GLY A 14 -10.29 -21.18 -6.24
N TYR A 15 -10.21 -20.74 -4.98
CA TYR A 15 -10.23 -21.63 -3.81
C TYR A 15 -11.62 -22.20 -3.47
N GLY A 16 -12.65 -21.90 -4.26
CA GLY A 16 -14.01 -22.39 -4.08
C GLY A 16 -14.89 -21.57 -3.12
N PHE A 17 -14.45 -20.38 -2.71
CA PHE A 17 -15.30 -19.48 -1.92
C PHE A 17 -16.29 -18.74 -2.80
N ARG A 18 -17.49 -18.52 -2.26
CA ARG A 18 -18.53 -17.71 -2.88
C ARG A 18 -18.55 -16.32 -2.25
N LEU A 19 -18.63 -15.29 -3.09
CA LEU A 19 -18.76 -13.91 -2.64
C LEU A 19 -20.23 -13.63 -2.28
N GLU A 20 -20.48 -13.38 -1.00
CA GLU A 20 -21.78 -13.03 -0.45
C GLU A 20 -21.99 -11.51 -0.48
N LYS A 21 -23.20 -11.09 -0.86
CA LYS A 21 -23.59 -9.67 -0.84
C LYS A 21 -24.19 -9.34 0.53
N ARG A 22 -23.36 -8.82 1.44
CA ARG A 22 -23.77 -8.39 2.79
C ARG A 22 -23.35 -6.95 3.06
N GLU A 23 -23.96 -6.34 4.06
CA GLU A 23 -23.57 -5.03 4.58
C GLU A 23 -22.54 -5.19 5.71
N PRO A 24 -21.55 -4.30 5.86
CA PRO A 24 -21.28 -3.13 5.02
C PRO A 24 -20.70 -3.51 3.64
N LYS A 25 -21.17 -2.86 2.56
CA LYS A 25 -20.64 -3.06 1.18
C LYS A 25 -19.14 -2.76 1.00
N GLU A 26 -18.57 -2.05 1.97
CA GLU A 26 -17.15 -1.72 2.08
C GLU A 26 -16.28 -2.99 2.20
N TYR A 27 -16.86 -4.08 2.71
CA TYR A 27 -16.15 -5.33 2.94
C TYR A 27 -16.58 -6.43 1.97
N LEU A 28 -15.71 -7.42 1.81
CA LEU A 28 -15.97 -8.63 1.05
C LEU A 28 -16.28 -9.77 2.00
N PHE A 29 -17.39 -10.47 1.76
CA PHE A 29 -17.82 -11.61 2.55
C PHE A 29 -17.69 -12.86 1.71
N PHE A 30 -16.92 -13.82 2.17
CA PHE A 30 -16.67 -15.08 1.47
C PHE A 30 -17.19 -16.26 2.30
N GLU A 31 -17.87 -17.20 1.65
CA GLU A 31 -18.39 -18.42 2.27
C GLU A 31 -17.95 -19.66 1.50
N LYS A 32 -17.51 -20.69 2.22
CA LYS A 32 -17.25 -22.03 1.69
C LYS A 32 -17.51 -23.06 2.77
N ASP A 33 -18.43 -23.99 2.53
CA ASP A 33 -18.70 -25.14 3.43
C ASP A 33 -18.91 -24.73 4.90
N GLY A 34 -19.57 -23.59 5.15
CA GLY A 34 -19.80 -23.05 6.50
C GLY A 34 -18.65 -22.22 7.07
N ILE A 35 -17.51 -22.14 6.38
CA ILE A 35 -16.39 -21.26 6.72
C ILE A 35 -16.69 -19.87 6.15
N ASN A 36 -16.69 -18.85 7.01
CA ASN A 36 -16.88 -17.45 6.63
C ASN A 36 -15.58 -16.68 6.78
N ILE A 37 -15.18 -15.96 5.74
CA ILE A 37 -14.02 -15.07 5.73
C ILE A 37 -14.49 -13.68 5.32
N ILE A 38 -14.10 -12.68 6.10
CA ILE A 38 -14.48 -11.29 5.87
C ILE A 38 -13.19 -10.51 5.61
N VAL A 39 -13.13 -9.82 4.47
CA VAL A 39 -11.94 -9.10 4.02
C VAL A 39 -12.25 -7.61 3.89
N GLY A 40 -11.47 -6.78 4.57
CA GLY A 40 -11.48 -5.32 4.41
C GLY A 40 -10.21 -4.83 3.74
N ILE A 41 -10.33 -3.98 2.72
CA ILE A 41 -9.19 -3.41 1.98
C ILE A 41 -8.98 -1.96 2.41
N PHE A 42 -7.80 -1.64 2.92
CA PHE A 42 -7.46 -0.34 3.47
C PHE A 42 -6.34 0.30 2.62
N LYS A 43 -6.71 1.30 1.82
CA LYS A 43 -5.80 2.07 0.94
C LYS A 43 -5.12 3.26 1.66
N LYS A 44 -5.07 3.24 3.00
CA LYS A 44 -4.55 4.32 3.85
C LYS A 44 -3.66 3.76 4.96
N ASP A 45 -2.90 4.62 5.63
CA ASP A 45 -2.17 4.22 6.83
C ASP A 45 -3.15 3.71 7.89
N VAL A 46 -2.85 2.54 8.44
CA VAL A 46 -3.75 1.82 9.35
C VAL A 46 -3.30 2.01 10.80
N THR A 47 -4.24 2.49 11.61
CA THR A 47 -4.06 2.75 13.04
C THR A 47 -4.88 1.78 13.89
N ALA A 48 -4.66 1.79 15.21
CA ALA A 48 -5.44 0.96 16.14
C ALA A 48 -6.94 1.29 16.11
N ASP A 49 -7.30 2.54 15.86
CA ASP A 49 -8.70 2.97 15.73
C ASP A 49 -9.38 2.37 14.51
N ASP A 50 -8.64 2.19 13.41
CA ASP A 50 -9.15 1.55 12.19
C ASP A 50 -9.44 0.07 12.42
N VAL A 51 -8.56 -0.62 13.16
CA VAL A 51 -8.76 -2.02 13.55
C VAL A 51 -9.98 -2.15 14.47
N LEU A 52 -10.15 -1.24 15.43
CA LEU A 52 -11.31 -1.21 16.31
C LEU A 52 -12.61 -0.93 15.55
N LYS A 53 -12.57 0.02 14.60
CA LYS A 53 -13.71 0.31 13.74
C LYS A 53 -14.10 -0.93 12.93
N PHE A 54 -13.13 -1.55 12.26
CA PHE A 54 -13.34 -2.78 11.49
C PHE A 54 -13.94 -3.91 12.34
N TYR A 55 -13.45 -4.09 13.57
CA TYR A 55 -14.00 -5.07 14.49
C TYR A 55 -15.46 -4.78 14.86
N ARG A 56 -15.78 -3.52 15.21
CA ARG A 56 -17.13 -3.11 15.60
C ARG A 56 -18.12 -3.23 14.44
N ASP A 57 -17.72 -2.79 13.24
CA ASP A 57 -18.54 -2.88 12.05
C ASP A 57 -18.87 -4.35 11.69
N LEU A 58 -18.02 -5.28 12.12
CA LEU A 58 -18.15 -6.71 11.86
C LEU A 58 -18.48 -7.56 13.09
N GLU A 59 -18.87 -6.95 14.22
CA GLU A 59 -19.09 -7.64 15.50
C GLU A 59 -20.18 -8.71 15.38
N MET A 60 -21.24 -8.41 14.63
CA MET A 60 -22.36 -9.34 14.40
C MET A 60 -22.05 -10.50 13.45
N TYR A 61 -20.90 -10.47 12.78
CA TYR A 61 -20.53 -11.50 11.81
C TYR A 61 -19.53 -12.49 12.41
N ALA A 62 -19.93 -13.76 12.42
CA ALA A 62 -19.05 -14.87 12.71
C ALA A 62 -18.17 -15.19 11.49
N GLY A 63 -16.89 -15.45 11.72
CA GLY A 63 -15.92 -15.76 10.66
C GLY A 63 -14.54 -15.17 10.94
N ALA A 64 -13.57 -15.62 10.13
CA ALA A 64 -12.23 -15.06 10.13
C ALA A 64 -12.27 -13.64 9.55
N LYS A 65 -11.59 -12.70 10.21
CA LYS A 65 -11.58 -11.29 9.84
C LYS A 65 -10.16 -10.94 9.39
N ASN A 66 -10.03 -10.54 8.14
CA ASN A 66 -8.76 -10.22 7.51
C ASN A 66 -8.77 -8.76 7.03
N MET A 67 -7.76 -8.00 7.41
CA MET A 67 -7.51 -6.65 6.93
C MET A 67 -6.34 -6.69 5.95
N ILE A 68 -6.56 -6.22 4.73
CA ILE A 68 -5.53 -6.05 3.72
C ILE A 68 -5.14 -4.57 3.71
N CYS A 69 -3.88 -4.28 4.00
CA CYS A 69 -3.38 -2.92 4.13
C CYS A 69 -2.35 -2.65 3.04
N THR A 70 -2.60 -1.66 2.17
CA THR A 70 -1.69 -1.33 1.07
C THR A 70 -0.69 -0.23 1.43
N LYS A 71 -0.77 0.33 2.65
CA LYS A 71 0.14 1.36 3.18
C LYS A 71 0.66 0.93 4.56
N ASN A 72 1.26 1.87 5.30
CA ASN A 72 1.90 1.57 6.57
C ASN A 72 0.89 1.09 7.63
N ILE A 73 1.32 0.16 8.45
CA ILE A 73 0.55 -0.37 9.58
C ILE A 73 1.28 0.00 10.87
N SER A 74 0.62 0.71 11.78
CA SER A 74 1.23 1.05 13.06
C SER A 74 1.43 -0.18 13.95
N GLU A 75 2.45 -0.18 14.80
CA GLU A 75 2.69 -1.28 15.75
C GLU A 75 1.53 -1.48 16.74
N ASP A 76 0.84 -0.38 17.10
CA ASP A 76 -0.35 -0.46 17.93
C ASP A 76 -1.52 -1.11 17.18
N ALA A 77 -1.66 -0.88 15.86
CA ALA A 77 -2.66 -1.57 15.04
C ALA A 77 -2.41 -3.08 15.01
N LYS A 78 -1.14 -3.51 14.82
CA LYS A 78 -0.77 -4.94 14.84
C LYS A 78 -1.11 -5.59 16.19
N ARG A 79 -0.74 -4.94 17.30
CA ARG A 79 -1.06 -5.40 18.66
C ARG A 79 -2.56 -5.49 18.89
N GLN A 80 -3.32 -4.51 18.41
CA GLN A 80 -4.77 -4.48 18.56
C GLN A 80 -5.45 -5.59 17.75
N ALA A 81 -5.00 -5.81 16.52
CA ALA A 81 -5.53 -6.87 15.65
C ALA A 81 -5.26 -8.25 16.23
N GLN A 82 -4.06 -8.48 16.78
CA GLN A 82 -3.73 -9.73 17.46
C GLN A 82 -4.66 -10.00 18.65
N LYS A 83 -4.94 -8.99 19.47
CA LYS A 83 -5.86 -9.12 20.61
C LYS A 83 -7.29 -9.46 20.19
N LEU A 84 -7.73 -8.93 19.04
CA LEU A 84 -9.07 -9.13 18.49
C LEU A 84 -9.18 -10.33 17.54
N ASN A 85 -8.10 -11.10 17.39
CA ASN A 85 -8.00 -12.23 16.46
C ASN A 85 -8.36 -11.82 15.01
N ILE A 86 -7.84 -10.67 14.58
CA ILE A 86 -7.94 -10.16 13.22
C ILE A 86 -6.58 -10.36 12.55
N SER A 87 -6.56 -10.99 11.38
CA SER A 87 -5.34 -11.09 10.58
C SER A 87 -5.13 -9.78 9.84
N ILE A 88 -3.90 -9.26 9.87
CA ILE A 88 -3.48 -8.15 9.03
C ILE A 88 -2.49 -8.69 8.01
N THR A 89 -2.76 -8.42 6.74
CA THR A 89 -1.90 -8.76 5.61
C THR A 89 -1.41 -7.46 4.99
N ASP A 90 -0.10 -7.30 4.90
CA ASP A 90 0.51 -6.18 4.18
C ASP A 90 0.59 -6.45 2.66
N LEU A 91 1.13 -5.50 1.92
CA LEU A 91 1.20 -5.62 0.46
C LEU A 91 2.16 -6.73 0.03
N ASP A 92 3.26 -6.94 0.76
CA ASP A 92 4.29 -7.93 0.41
C ASP A 92 3.79 -9.36 0.66
N ASP A 93 3.10 -9.57 1.79
CA ASP A 93 2.45 -10.83 2.11
C ASP A 93 1.33 -11.13 1.11
N LEU A 94 0.53 -10.12 0.74
CA LEU A 94 -0.50 -10.29 -0.29
C LEU A 94 0.10 -10.66 -1.64
N ALA A 95 1.17 -9.98 -2.07
CA ALA A 95 1.85 -10.27 -3.32
C ALA A 95 2.41 -11.69 -3.34
N ARG A 96 2.94 -12.15 -2.19
CA ARG A 96 3.42 -13.53 -2.03
C ARG A 96 2.27 -14.54 -2.14
N ASP A 97 1.16 -14.32 -1.44
CA ASP A 97 -0.01 -15.21 -1.49
C ASP A 97 -0.61 -15.30 -2.89
N LEU A 98 -0.70 -14.16 -3.59
CA LEU A 98 -1.10 -14.11 -4.99
C LEU A 98 -0.12 -14.88 -5.87
N GLY A 99 1.19 -14.66 -5.69
CA GLY A 99 2.24 -15.39 -6.41
C GLY A 99 2.11 -16.91 -6.26
N PHE A 100 1.88 -17.40 -5.05
CA PHE A 100 1.64 -18.82 -4.80
C PHE A 100 0.36 -19.33 -5.48
N PHE A 101 -0.72 -18.55 -5.45
CA PHE A 101 -1.94 -18.91 -6.16
C PHE A 101 -1.68 -19.08 -7.66
N PHE A 102 -0.95 -18.15 -8.28
CA PHE A 102 -0.59 -18.25 -9.70
C PHE A 102 0.28 -19.47 -10.02
N LEU A 103 1.26 -19.77 -9.17
CA LEU A 103 2.11 -20.95 -9.34
C LEU A 103 1.28 -22.24 -9.27
N ASN A 104 0.35 -22.34 -8.31
CA ASN A 104 -0.55 -23.50 -8.20
C ASN A 104 -1.43 -23.67 -9.45
N LEU A 105 -1.95 -22.56 -10.01
CA LEU A 105 -2.72 -22.63 -11.26
C LEU A 105 -1.90 -23.18 -12.43
N ILE A 106 -0.61 -22.83 -12.51
CA ILE A 106 0.32 -23.34 -13.51
C ILE A 106 0.56 -24.84 -13.29
N GLU A 107 0.77 -25.29 -12.05
CA GLU A 107 0.96 -26.70 -11.72
C GLU A 107 -0.28 -27.56 -12.03
N GLU A 108 -1.48 -27.01 -11.78
CA GLU A 108 -2.76 -27.66 -12.10
C GLU A 108 -3.11 -27.64 -13.61
N ASN A 109 -2.25 -27.01 -14.42
CA ASN A 109 -2.40 -26.87 -15.88
C ASN A 109 -3.74 -26.24 -16.28
N ASN A 110 -4.23 -25.31 -15.45
CA ASN A 110 -5.50 -24.62 -15.65
C ASN A 110 -5.32 -23.42 -16.60
N GLU A 111 -5.08 -23.72 -17.88
CA GLU A 111 -4.75 -22.72 -18.91
C GLU A 111 -5.82 -21.62 -19.07
N GLU A 112 -7.09 -21.92 -18.79
CA GLU A 112 -8.21 -20.97 -18.94
C GLU A 112 -8.13 -19.87 -17.89
N MET A 113 -7.93 -20.21 -16.61
CA MET A 113 -7.73 -19.24 -15.54
C MET A 113 -6.43 -18.45 -15.71
N ILE A 114 -5.35 -19.09 -16.18
CA ILE A 114 -4.07 -18.41 -16.42
C ILE A 114 -4.23 -17.35 -17.50
N ARG A 115 -4.91 -17.65 -18.61
CA ARG A 115 -5.17 -16.67 -19.68
C ARG A 115 -6.08 -15.54 -19.21
N GLU A 116 -7.17 -15.84 -18.49
CA GLU A 116 -8.05 -14.80 -17.92
C GLU A 116 -7.34 -13.85 -16.95
N LEU A 117 -6.27 -14.33 -16.29
CA LEU A 117 -5.48 -13.52 -15.36
C LEU A 117 -4.35 -12.76 -16.06
N LEU A 118 -3.72 -13.33 -17.09
CA LEU A 118 -2.70 -12.66 -17.90
C LEU A 118 -3.29 -11.58 -18.81
N ASP A 119 -4.53 -11.76 -19.26
CA ASP A 119 -5.31 -10.74 -19.98
C ASP A 119 -5.79 -9.61 -19.06
N MET A 120 -5.56 -9.70 -17.74
CA MET A 120 -5.69 -8.54 -16.86
C MET A 120 -4.48 -7.64 -17.06
N ASP A 121 -4.67 -6.52 -17.76
CA ASP A 121 -3.70 -5.42 -17.77
C ASP A 121 -3.49 -4.93 -16.32
N ILE A 122 -2.45 -5.45 -15.68
CA ILE A 122 -1.89 -4.92 -14.45
C ILE A 122 -0.91 -3.83 -14.88
N GLU A 123 -1.43 -2.62 -15.10
CA GLU A 123 -0.58 -1.44 -14.99
C GLU A 123 -0.22 -1.30 -13.51
N VAL A 124 0.96 -1.80 -13.13
CA VAL A 124 1.69 -1.16 -12.06
C VAL A 124 1.90 0.26 -12.60
N GLU A 125 1.20 1.25 -12.05
CA GLU A 125 1.75 2.60 -12.06
C GLU A 125 3.11 2.44 -11.39
N ASN A 126 4.15 2.20 -12.21
CA ASN A 126 5.45 2.74 -11.88
C ASN A 126 5.13 4.22 -11.80
N GLU A 127 4.88 4.71 -10.58
CA GLU A 127 4.98 6.12 -10.28
C GLU A 127 6.26 6.52 -10.99
N GLU A 128 6.12 7.26 -12.10
CA GLU A 128 7.25 7.83 -12.80
C GLU A 128 8.09 8.43 -11.70
N GLU A 129 9.33 7.95 -11.56
CA GLU A 129 10.27 8.41 -10.55
C GLU A 129 10.13 9.93 -10.50
N GLU A 130 9.42 10.45 -9.48
CA GLU A 130 9.49 11.86 -9.16
C GLU A 130 10.96 12.01 -8.88
N LYS A 131 11.69 12.60 -9.83
CA LYS A 131 13.09 12.93 -9.70
C LYS A 131 13.16 13.73 -8.42
N MET A 132 13.52 13.05 -7.32
CA MET A 132 13.86 13.70 -6.07
C MET A 132 15.05 14.55 -6.46
N GLU A 133 14.80 15.85 -6.65
CA GLU A 133 15.87 16.81 -6.67
C GLU A 133 16.50 16.71 -5.28
N GLU A 134 17.64 16.02 -5.22
CA GLU A 134 18.50 15.94 -4.04
C GLU A 134 18.80 17.35 -3.56
N THR A 135 17.97 17.82 -2.63
CA THR A 135 18.17 19.10 -1.97
C THR A 135 18.96 18.80 -0.71
N VAL A 136 20.26 19.05 -0.77
CA VAL A 136 21.13 19.01 0.41
C VAL A 136 20.76 20.20 1.31
N PRO A 137 20.22 19.99 2.52
CA PRO A 137 19.87 21.08 3.40
C PRO A 137 21.16 21.70 3.98
N ILE A 138 21.39 22.97 3.69
CA ILE A 138 22.48 23.74 4.33
C ILE A 138 21.89 24.45 5.56
N PHE A 139 22.36 24.08 6.75
CA PHE A 139 22.07 24.80 7.98
C PHE A 139 23.07 25.95 8.14
N LEU A 140 22.58 27.18 8.11
CA LEU A 140 23.35 28.36 8.49
C LEU A 140 22.91 28.77 9.90
N GLU A 141 23.79 28.60 10.89
CA GLU A 141 23.65 29.20 12.20
C GLU A 141 24.09 30.67 12.12
N ASP A 142 23.16 31.60 12.29
CA ASP A 142 23.49 33.00 12.53
C ASP A 142 23.77 33.20 14.02
N SER A 143 24.98 33.64 14.36
CA SER A 143 25.52 33.63 15.72
C SER A 143 25.05 34.80 16.58
N ARG A 144 23.94 35.48 16.24
CA ARG A 144 23.50 36.69 16.96
C ARG A 144 22.02 36.82 17.32
N VAL A 145 21.11 35.98 16.82
CA VAL A 145 19.69 36.01 17.27
C VAL A 145 19.07 34.62 17.15
N GLY A 146 18.60 34.05 18.27
CA GLY A 146 18.12 32.66 18.38
C GLY A 146 16.75 32.35 17.75
N GLU A 147 16.49 32.79 16.51
CA GLU A 147 15.31 32.38 15.75
C GLU A 147 15.71 31.65 14.46
N LYS A 148 15.39 30.36 14.36
CA LYS A 148 15.54 29.58 13.12
C LYS A 148 14.41 29.95 12.15
N ARG A 149 14.72 30.63 11.06
CA ARG A 149 13.81 30.80 9.91
C ARG A 149 14.26 29.92 8.75
N VAL A 150 13.39 29.03 8.30
CA VAL A 150 13.58 28.26 7.08
C VAL A 150 13.11 29.14 5.92
N VAL A 151 14.04 29.63 5.11
CA VAL A 151 13.74 30.30 3.85
C VAL A 151 14.10 29.33 2.74
N MET A 152 13.10 28.90 1.95
CA MET A 152 13.31 28.06 0.77
C MET A 152 13.53 28.97 -0.44
N PRO A 153 14.76 29.13 -0.96
CA PRO A 153 14.95 29.80 -2.24
C PRO A 153 14.54 28.86 -3.36
N VAL A 154 13.62 29.31 -4.22
CA VAL A 154 13.33 28.64 -5.49
C VAL A 154 14.47 28.98 -6.45
N LEU A 155 15.47 28.11 -6.53
CA LEU A 155 16.54 28.21 -7.50
C LEU A 155 16.25 27.25 -8.65
N THR A 156 16.03 27.79 -9.84
CA THR A 156 15.89 26.98 -11.06
C THR A 156 17.27 26.47 -11.51
N LYS A 157 17.30 25.36 -12.28
CA LYS A 157 18.54 24.78 -12.83
C LYS A 157 19.39 25.78 -13.61
N GLU A 158 18.76 26.78 -14.22
CA GLU A 158 19.44 27.83 -14.98
C GLU A 158 20.26 28.77 -14.07
N ASP A 159 19.74 29.10 -12.88
CA ASP A 159 20.43 29.96 -11.90
C ASP A 159 21.63 29.26 -11.25
N ALA A 160 21.55 27.94 -11.04
CA ALA A 160 22.64 27.14 -10.49
C ALA A 160 23.86 27.10 -11.42
N VAL A 161 23.64 26.94 -12.73
CA VAL A 161 24.71 26.94 -13.75
C VAL A 161 25.36 28.31 -13.86
N LEU A 162 24.58 29.39 -13.75
CA LEU A 162 25.06 30.77 -13.84
C LEU A 162 25.95 31.14 -12.64
N ARG A 163 25.61 30.66 -11.43
CA ARG A 163 26.46 30.83 -10.24
C ARG A 163 27.74 30.00 -10.32
N ALA A 164 27.67 28.74 -10.74
CA ALA A 164 28.84 27.87 -10.89
C ALA A 164 29.88 28.48 -11.86
N ARG A 165 29.44 29.10 -12.96
CA ARG A 165 30.34 29.78 -13.90
C ARG A 165 31.01 31.03 -13.32
N ARG A 166 30.36 31.75 -12.40
CA ARG A 166 30.94 32.93 -11.73
C ARG A 166 31.94 32.57 -10.64
N THR A 167 31.81 31.41 -10.00
CA THR A 167 32.73 30.97 -8.93
C THR A 167 34.08 30.47 -9.46
N VAL A 168 34.16 30.02 -10.71
CA VAL A 168 35.40 29.46 -11.30
C VAL A 168 36.41 30.55 -11.74
N GLN A 169 36.01 31.83 -11.82
CA GLN A 169 36.92 32.94 -12.15
C GLN A 169 37.53 33.66 -10.92
N GLY A 170 37.75 32.93 -9.83
CA GLY A 170 38.20 33.49 -8.55
C GLY A 170 39.55 33.00 -8.02
N PHE A 171 40.30 32.17 -8.74
CA PHE A 171 41.67 31.81 -8.34
C PHE A 171 42.69 32.55 -9.20
N ASN A 172 43.21 33.62 -8.60
CA ASN A 172 44.47 34.26 -9.00
C ASN A 172 45.61 33.23 -9.02
N THR A 173 46.42 33.27 -10.07
CA THR A 173 47.88 33.37 -9.88
C THR A 173 48.25 34.83 -9.76
#